data_AF-A0A3D1H6T1-F1
#
_entry.id   AF-A0A3D1H6T1-F1
#
_cell.length_a   1.000
_cell.length_b   1.000
_cell.length_c   1.000
_cell.angle_alpha   90.00
_cell.angle_beta   90.00
_cell.angle_gamma   90.00
#
_symmetry.space_group_name_H-M   'P 1'
#
loop_
_entity.id
_entity.type
_entity.pdbx_description
1 polymer ?
#
loop_
_entity_poly.entity_id
_entity_poly.type
_entity_poly.pdbx_seq_one_letter_code
_entity_poly.pdbx_strand_id
1 'polypeptide(L)'
;MQNPALIAHKPSQLSAEPTALSYVRGSETESTIRALVKGEYVRIDEFYSNGLTLLSELQDFLHQKHPGQGFSEQRAYRAEYQLLSNRVLLEVNQSKLVVKKGPTIGWLEKLYPASGNFLLTFPQIQGLNSAWQWYTNGIVIPVLRNKIHPYYGVYFPTR
;
A
#
# COMPACT_ATOMS: atom_id res chain seq x y z
N MET A 1 7.14 -36.58 -10.02
CA MET A 1 6.26 -35.62 -9.31
C MET A 1 6.46 -34.26 -9.94
N GLN A 2 5.46 -33.74 -10.67
CA GLN A 2 5.52 -32.36 -11.16
C GLN A 2 5.51 -31.45 -9.94
N ASN A 3 6.57 -30.65 -9.79
CA ASN A 3 6.63 -29.61 -8.77
C ASN A 3 5.44 -28.67 -9.05
N PRO A 4 4.47 -28.48 -8.13
CA PRO A 4 3.40 -27.53 -8.36
C PRO A 4 4.06 -26.20 -8.73
N ALA A 5 3.68 -25.63 -9.86
CA ALA A 5 4.30 -24.41 -10.38
C ALA A 5 4.35 -23.37 -9.24
N LEU A 6 5.55 -22.91 -8.89
CA LEU A 6 5.72 -21.94 -7.83
C LEU A 6 5.05 -20.63 -8.24
N ILE A 7 3.92 -20.30 -7.61
CA ILE A 7 3.20 -19.06 -7.86
C ILE A 7 3.77 -17.99 -6.93
N ALA A 8 4.37 -16.96 -7.51
CA ALA A 8 4.83 -15.81 -6.74
C ALA A 8 3.64 -15.09 -6.08
N HIS A 9 3.77 -14.77 -4.80
CA HIS A 9 2.79 -13.95 -4.10
C HIS A 9 2.76 -12.54 -4.73
N LYS A 10 1.56 -12.00 -4.96
CA LYS A 10 1.36 -10.62 -5.42
C LYS A 10 0.00 -10.08 -4.96
N PRO A 11 -0.16 -8.76 -4.79
CA PRO A 11 -1.46 -8.16 -4.50
C PRO A 11 -2.49 -8.39 -5.61
N SER A 12 -3.75 -8.59 -5.22
CA SER A 12 -4.86 -8.66 -6.17
C SER A 12 -5.14 -7.28 -6.77
N GLN A 13 -5.38 -7.25 -8.07
CA GLN A 13 -5.72 -6.03 -8.82
C GLN A 13 -7.20 -5.68 -8.61
N LEU A 14 -7.48 -4.41 -8.42
CA LEU A 14 -8.83 -3.86 -8.55
C LEU A 14 -8.99 -3.36 -10.00
N SER A 15 -10.20 -3.50 -10.56
CA SER A 15 -10.52 -2.91 -11.86
C SER A 15 -10.31 -1.39 -11.81
N ALA A 16 -10.06 -0.73 -12.95
CA ALA A 16 -9.88 0.72 -13.01
C ALA A 16 -11.20 1.52 -12.85
N GLU A 17 -12.33 0.81 -12.73
CA GLU A 17 -13.70 1.33 -12.74
C GLU A 17 -14.35 1.69 -11.37
N PRO A 18 -13.81 1.41 -10.17
CA PRO A 18 -14.55 1.77 -8.96
C PRO A 18 -14.68 3.30 -8.96
N THR A 19 -15.92 3.78 -8.87
CA THR A 19 -16.26 5.19 -8.71
C THR A 19 -15.54 5.70 -7.47
N ALA A 20 -14.34 6.23 -7.67
CA ALA A 20 -13.46 6.69 -6.61
C ALA A 20 -13.43 8.22 -6.66
N LEU A 21 -13.58 8.84 -5.50
CA LEU A 21 -13.41 10.29 -5.40
C LEU A 21 -11.94 10.61 -5.69
N SER A 22 -11.69 11.48 -6.67
CA SER A 22 -10.34 12.01 -6.92
C SER A 22 -9.95 12.94 -5.78
N TYR A 23 -8.77 12.75 -5.20
CA TYR A 23 -8.27 13.59 -4.12
C TYR A 23 -7.11 14.50 -4.55
N VAL A 24 -7.32 15.80 -4.35
CA VAL A 24 -6.31 16.87 -4.50
C VAL A 24 -6.20 17.62 -3.16
N ARG A 25 -4.98 17.95 -2.74
CA ARG A 25 -4.68 18.49 -1.41
C ARG A 25 -5.33 19.86 -1.16
N GLY A 26 -5.76 20.12 0.08
CA GLY A 26 -5.82 21.50 0.64
C GLY A 26 -7.14 21.89 1.31
N SER A 27 -8.28 21.35 0.88
CA SER A 27 -9.59 21.71 1.44
C SER A 27 -10.54 20.54 1.65
N GLU A 28 -10.20 19.35 1.15
CA GLU A 28 -11.14 18.22 1.09
C GLU A 28 -10.80 17.05 2.03
N THR A 29 -9.70 17.11 2.79
CA THR A 29 -9.26 16.00 3.67
C THR A 29 -10.38 15.48 4.56
N GLU A 30 -11.07 16.34 5.29
CA GLU A 30 -12.06 15.91 6.27
C GLU A 30 -13.27 15.25 5.59
N SER A 31 -13.71 15.80 4.46
CA SER A 31 -14.74 15.17 3.61
C SER A 31 -14.25 13.83 3.03
N THR A 32 -12.99 13.73 2.64
CA THR A 32 -12.38 12.49 2.14
C THR A 32 -12.33 11.42 3.22
N ILE A 33 -11.94 11.75 4.46
CA ILE A 33 -11.97 10.81 5.59
C ILE A 33 -13.41 10.36 5.86
N ARG A 34 -14.40 11.27 5.82
CA ARG A 34 -15.81 10.90 5.96
C ARG A 34 -16.27 9.95 4.86
N ALA A 35 -15.86 10.16 3.61
CA ALA A 35 -16.16 9.26 2.49
C ALA A 35 -15.52 7.88 2.70
N LEU A 36 -14.25 7.84 3.12
CA LEU A 36 -13.56 6.60 3.47
C LEU A 36 -14.32 5.83 4.56
N VAL A 37 -14.80 6.50 5.61
CA VAL A 37 -15.59 5.88 6.68
C VAL A 37 -16.91 5.32 6.15
N LYS A 38 -17.58 6.02 5.23
CA LYS A 38 -18.85 5.60 4.60
C LYS A 38 -18.72 4.36 3.71
N GLY A 39 -17.51 3.94 3.36
CA GLY A 39 -17.31 2.80 2.45
C GLY A 39 -16.80 3.17 1.07
N GLU A 40 -16.61 4.45 0.80
CA GLU A 40 -16.22 4.93 -0.51
C GLU A 40 -14.71 4.77 -0.73
N TYR A 41 -14.33 4.55 -1.99
CA TYR A 41 -12.93 4.53 -2.40
C TYR A 41 -12.48 5.93 -2.79
N VAL A 42 -11.20 6.22 -2.53
CA VAL A 42 -10.56 7.50 -2.87
C VAL A 42 -9.34 7.20 -3.72
N ARG A 43 -9.23 7.85 -4.89
CA ARG A 43 -8.09 7.70 -5.79
C ARG A 43 -7.17 8.92 -5.67
N ILE A 44 -5.87 8.67 -5.62
CA ILE A 44 -4.84 9.71 -5.56
C ILE A 44 -4.32 9.97 -6.98
N ASP A 45 -4.57 11.16 -7.52
CA ASP A 45 -4.36 11.42 -8.96
C ASP A 45 -3.15 12.32 -9.26
N GLU A 46 -2.75 13.19 -8.33
CA GLU A 46 -1.75 14.21 -8.64
C GLU A 46 -0.34 13.88 -8.16
N PHE A 47 -0.12 13.82 -6.85
CA PHE A 47 1.18 13.57 -6.24
C PHE A 47 1.12 12.38 -5.30
N TYR A 48 2.15 11.55 -5.31
CA TYR A 48 2.27 10.45 -4.34
C TYR A 48 2.22 10.93 -2.88
N SER A 49 2.78 12.12 -2.61
CA SER A 49 2.74 12.75 -1.30
C SER A 49 1.32 13.06 -0.79
N ASN A 50 0.34 13.28 -1.68
CA ASN A 50 -1.03 13.55 -1.26
C ASN A 50 -1.62 12.32 -0.54
N GLY A 51 -1.32 11.11 -1.02
CA GLY A 51 -1.73 9.88 -0.35
C GLY A 51 -1.00 9.67 0.98
N LEU A 52 0.27 10.04 1.08
CA LEU A 52 0.99 10.01 2.37
C LEU A 52 0.37 10.97 3.39
N THR A 53 0.02 12.18 2.97
CA THR A 53 -0.67 13.16 3.82
C THR A 53 -2.03 12.64 4.27
N LEU A 54 -2.85 12.12 3.34
CA LEU A 54 -4.17 11.56 3.66
C LEU A 54 -4.06 10.39 4.66
N LEU A 55 -3.07 9.50 4.49
CA LEU A 55 -2.84 8.41 5.43
C LEU A 55 -2.40 8.89 6.81
N SER A 56 -1.61 9.96 6.89
CA SER A 56 -1.22 10.59 8.16
C SER A 56 -2.44 11.20 8.86
N GLU A 57 -3.24 11.98 8.13
CA GLU A 57 -4.45 12.61 8.67
C GLU A 57 -5.48 11.56 9.10
N LEU A 58 -5.56 10.43 8.39
CA LEU A 58 -6.37 9.27 8.79
C LEU A 58 -5.88 8.63 10.09
N GLN A 59 -4.57 8.53 10.31
CA GLN A 59 -4.00 8.05 11.58
C GLN A 59 -4.37 9.01 12.71
N ASP A 60 -4.22 10.31 12.51
CA ASP A 60 -4.56 11.34 13.51
C ASP A 60 -6.04 11.28 13.89
N PHE A 61 -6.93 11.14 12.90
CA PHE A 61 -8.37 10.94 13.11
C PHE A 61 -8.65 9.68 13.96
N LEU A 62 -8.01 8.56 13.64
CA LEU A 62 -8.22 7.30 14.36
C LEU A 62 -7.60 7.31 15.76
N HIS A 63 -6.50 8.03 15.98
CA HIS A 63 -5.92 8.22 17.31
C HIS A 63 -6.84 9.01 18.23
N GLN A 64 -7.53 10.03 17.70
CA GLN A 64 -8.55 10.76 18.46
C GLN A 64 -9.77 9.89 18.76
N LYS A 65 -10.17 9.02 17.82
CA LYS A 65 -11.29 8.08 17.99
C LYS A 65 -10.99 6.95 18.99
N HIS A 66 -9.75 6.48 19.02
CA HIS A 66 -9.28 5.39 19.87
C HIS A 66 -8.15 5.87 20.81
N PRO A 67 -8.47 6.69 21.84
CA PRO A 67 -7.46 7.28 22.72
C PRO A 67 -6.88 6.28 23.74
N GLY A 68 -7.52 5.13 23.93
CA GLY A 68 -7.11 4.09 24.86
C GLY A 68 -5.84 3.36 24.41
N GLN A 69 -5.00 2.97 25.38
CA GLN A 69 -3.75 2.25 25.12
C GLN A 69 -3.84 0.74 25.39
N GLY A 70 -5.01 0.22 25.76
CA GLY A 70 -5.20 -1.21 26.02
C GLY A 70 -5.11 -2.07 24.75
N PHE A 71 -4.92 -3.38 24.94
CA PHE A 71 -4.77 -4.32 23.81
C PHE A 71 -5.99 -4.35 22.89
N SER A 72 -7.19 -4.23 23.46
CA SER A 72 -8.45 -4.23 22.72
C SER A 72 -8.60 -2.97 21.87
N GLU A 73 -8.31 -1.79 22.43
CA GLU A 73 -8.36 -0.53 21.68
C GLU A 73 -7.29 -0.48 20.58
N GLN A 74 -6.05 -0.93 20.87
CA GLN A 74 -5.00 -1.01 19.85
C GLN A 74 -5.38 -1.94 18.70
N ARG A 75 -6.06 -3.06 19.00
CA ARG A 75 -6.54 -3.99 17.97
C ARG A 75 -7.66 -3.34 17.15
N ALA A 76 -8.59 -2.64 17.79
CA ALA A 76 -9.67 -1.91 17.10
C ALA A 76 -9.11 -0.82 16.18
N TYR A 77 -8.16 -0.02 16.66
CA TYR A 77 -7.44 0.97 15.87
C TYR A 77 -6.77 0.35 14.64
N ARG A 78 -6.01 -0.75 14.82
CA ARG A 78 -5.31 -1.42 13.71
C ARG A 78 -6.29 -1.99 12.68
N ALA A 79 -7.38 -2.60 13.12
CA ALA A 79 -8.40 -3.15 12.23
C ALA A 79 -9.08 -2.04 11.43
N GLU A 80 -9.43 -0.92 12.07
CA GLU A 80 -10.06 0.21 11.40
C GLU A 80 -9.10 0.91 10.44
N TYR A 81 -7.84 1.13 10.85
CA TYR A 81 -6.82 1.70 9.97
C TYR A 81 -6.57 0.80 8.76
N GLN A 82 -6.48 -0.52 8.95
CA GLN A 82 -6.33 -1.48 7.86
C GLN A 82 -7.51 -1.39 6.89
N LEU A 83 -8.74 -1.32 7.38
CA LEU A 83 -9.94 -1.20 6.54
C LEU A 83 -9.92 0.10 5.72
N LEU A 84 -9.73 1.24 6.39
CA LEU A 84 -9.85 2.56 5.76
C LEU A 84 -8.67 2.87 4.82
N SER A 85 -7.44 2.51 5.20
CA SER A 85 -6.27 2.72 4.33
C SER A 85 -6.33 1.88 3.05
N ASN A 86 -6.98 0.71 3.08
CA ASN A 86 -7.19 -0.11 1.88
C ASN A 86 -8.28 0.45 0.93
N ARG A 87 -8.99 1.51 1.32
CA ARG A 87 -9.90 2.26 0.44
C ARG A 87 -9.21 3.41 -0.30
N VAL A 88 -7.96 3.72 0.05
CA VAL A 88 -7.13 4.68 -0.68
C VAL A 88 -6.41 3.96 -1.81
N LEU A 89 -6.62 4.39 -3.05
CA LEU A 89 -6.20 3.72 -4.27
C LEU A 89 -5.19 4.55 -5.06
N LEU A 90 -4.29 3.85 -5.74
CA LEU A 90 -3.38 4.39 -6.73
C LEU A 90 -3.53 3.63 -8.04
N GLU A 91 -3.56 4.36 -9.15
CA GLU A 91 -3.55 3.77 -10.48
C GLU A 91 -2.15 3.34 -10.89
N VAL A 92 -2.10 2.15 -11.47
CA VAL A 92 -0.93 1.58 -12.13
C VAL A 92 -1.26 1.43 -13.60
N ASN A 93 -0.42 2.02 -14.45
CA ASN A 93 -0.50 1.91 -15.90
C ASN A 93 0.90 1.55 -16.42
N GLN A 94 0.98 0.52 -17.27
CA GLN A 94 2.25 0.04 -17.85
C GLN A 94 3.34 -0.16 -16.77
N SER A 95 2.97 -0.83 -15.68
CA SER A 95 3.85 -1.12 -14.54
C SER A 95 4.42 0.13 -13.83
N LYS A 96 3.82 1.30 -14.00
CA LYS A 96 4.21 2.56 -13.35
C LYS A 96 3.04 3.18 -12.61
N LEU A 97 3.34 3.88 -11.52
CA LEU A 97 2.34 4.64 -10.78
C LEU A 97 1.91 5.87 -11.58
N VAL A 98 0.60 6.10 -11.72
CA VAL A 98 0.04 7.27 -12.41
C VAL A 98 -0.09 8.45 -11.44
N VAL A 99 1.03 8.85 -10.84
CA VAL A 99 1.14 10.04 -9.97
C VAL A 99 2.52 10.68 -10.13
N LYS A 100 2.59 11.99 -9.88
CA LYS A 100 3.86 12.73 -9.87
C LYS A 100 4.69 12.38 -8.63
N LYS A 101 6.01 12.37 -8.80
CA LYS A 101 7.01 12.13 -7.74
C LYS A 101 6.79 10.81 -6.96
N GLY A 102 6.21 9.80 -7.61
CA GLY A 102 6.07 8.46 -7.06
C GLY A 102 7.38 7.66 -7.14
N PRO A 103 7.57 6.65 -6.28
CA PRO A 103 8.73 5.77 -6.33
C PRO A 103 8.70 4.87 -7.59
N THR A 104 9.89 4.48 -8.06
CA THR A 104 10.02 3.42 -9.07
C THR A 104 10.03 2.05 -8.38
N ILE A 105 9.08 1.19 -8.72
CA ILE A 105 8.87 -0.10 -8.06
C ILE A 105 9.01 -1.23 -9.09
N GLY A 106 10.17 -1.91 -9.11
CA GLY A 106 10.43 -2.98 -10.08
C GLY A 106 9.52 -4.20 -9.96
N TRP A 107 8.86 -4.40 -8.81
CA TRP A 107 7.85 -5.44 -8.66
C TRP A 107 6.63 -5.24 -9.55
N LEU A 108 6.28 -4.01 -9.92
CA LEU A 108 5.15 -3.76 -10.81
C LEU A 108 5.37 -4.36 -12.19
N GLU A 109 6.62 -4.40 -12.67
CA GLU A 109 6.98 -5.06 -13.93
C GLU A 109 7.04 -6.58 -13.76
N LYS A 110 7.72 -7.05 -12.71
CA LYS A 110 7.94 -8.49 -12.49
C LYS A 110 6.68 -9.28 -12.14
N LEU A 111 5.74 -8.70 -11.38
CA LEU A 111 4.53 -9.37 -10.90
C LEU A 111 3.31 -9.15 -11.81
N TYR A 112 3.37 -8.13 -12.68
CA TYR A 112 2.27 -7.71 -13.56
C TYR A 112 2.73 -7.47 -15.01
N PRO A 113 3.45 -8.42 -15.66
CA PRO A 113 4.13 -8.20 -16.94
C PRO A 113 3.19 -7.98 -18.15
N ALA A 114 1.91 -8.33 -18.03
CA ALA A 114 0.91 -8.19 -19.09
C ALA A 114 -0.36 -7.47 -18.60
N SER A 115 -0.23 -6.69 -17.53
CA SER A 115 -1.36 -5.97 -16.95
C SER A 115 -1.54 -4.62 -17.62
N GLY A 116 -2.78 -4.33 -18.03
CA GLY A 116 -3.19 -3.00 -18.49
C GLY A 116 -3.29 -2.02 -17.30
N ASN A 117 -4.33 -1.19 -17.30
CA ASN A 117 -4.56 -0.25 -16.22
C ASN A 117 -5.31 -0.95 -15.08
N PHE A 118 -4.83 -0.79 -13.86
CA PHE A 118 -5.47 -1.34 -12.66
C PHE A 118 -5.20 -0.47 -11.45
N LEU A 119 -5.98 -0.69 -10.39
CA LEU A 119 -5.81 -0.02 -9.12
C LEU A 119 -5.19 -0.99 -8.09
N LEU A 120 -4.31 -0.46 -7.27
CA LEU A 120 -3.84 -1.10 -6.04
C LEU A 120 -4.09 -0.17 -4.85
N THR A 121 -4.25 -0.76 -3.67
CA THR A 121 -4.39 0.04 -2.46
C THR A 121 -3.06 0.72 -2.12
N PHE A 122 -3.12 1.90 -1.53
CA PHE A 122 -1.93 2.64 -1.14
C PHE A 122 -1.02 1.81 -0.20
N PRO A 123 -1.54 1.08 0.80
CA PRO A 123 -0.72 0.15 1.60
C PRO A 123 -0.05 -0.96 0.78
N GLN A 124 -0.71 -1.52 -0.25
CA GLN A 124 -0.10 -2.51 -1.13
C GLN A 124 1.07 -1.91 -1.92
N ILE A 125 0.91 -0.69 -2.45
CA ILE A 125 1.99 0.04 -3.14
C ILE A 125 3.16 0.31 -2.20
N GLN A 126 2.90 0.72 -0.96
CA GLN A 126 3.96 0.90 0.05
C GLN A 126 4.69 -0.42 0.35
N GLY A 127 3.95 -1.51 0.51
CA GLY A 127 4.52 -2.84 0.71
C GLY A 127 5.40 -3.30 -0.46
N LEU A 128 4.95 -3.08 -1.70
CA LEU A 128 5.74 -3.35 -2.90
C LEU A 128 7.00 -2.49 -2.95
N ASN A 129 6.91 -1.18 -2.67
CA ASN A 129 8.07 -0.31 -2.67
C ASN A 129 9.11 -0.75 -1.62
N SER A 130 8.69 -1.01 -0.38
CA SER A 130 9.58 -1.48 0.69
C SER A 130 10.27 -2.80 0.32
N ALA A 131 9.51 -3.76 -0.21
CA ALA A 131 10.08 -5.02 -0.66
C ALA A 131 11.05 -4.85 -1.84
N TRP A 132 10.80 -3.90 -2.73
CA TRP A 132 11.71 -3.61 -3.85
C TRP A 132 13.04 -3.03 -3.34
N GLN A 133 12.99 -2.13 -2.36
CA GLN A 133 14.18 -1.60 -1.69
C GLN A 133 14.99 -2.71 -1.01
N TRP A 134 14.32 -3.65 -0.35
CA TRP A 134 15.00 -4.80 0.27
C TRP A 134 15.61 -5.74 -0.76
N TYR A 135 14.90 -6.03 -1.84
CA TYR A 135 15.39 -6.89 -2.91
C TYR A 135 16.59 -6.29 -3.64
N THR A 136 16.60 -4.98 -3.86
CA THR A 136 17.70 -4.29 -4.55
C THR A 136 18.91 -4.09 -3.65
N ASN A 137 18.70 -3.60 -2.43
CA ASN A 137 19.80 -3.24 -1.52
C ASN A 137 20.33 -4.43 -0.71
N GLY A 138 19.52 -5.49 -0.58
CA GLY A 138 19.74 -6.64 0.29
C GLY A 138 19.54 -6.31 1.78
N ILE A 139 19.20 -7.33 2.56
CA ILE A 139 18.98 -7.23 4.01
C ILE A 139 20.07 -8.00 4.74
N VAL A 140 20.59 -7.40 5.82
CA VAL A 140 21.51 -8.07 6.74
C VAL A 140 20.69 -8.80 7.79
N ILE A 141 20.90 -10.10 7.91
CA ILE A 141 20.40 -10.89 9.05
C ILE A 141 21.61 -11.22 9.93
N PRO A 142 21.52 -11.01 11.25
CA PRO A 142 22.56 -11.48 12.17
C PRO A 142 22.96 -12.92 11.87
N VAL A 143 24.25 -13.25 12.05
CA VAL A 143 24.82 -14.58 11.81
C VAL A 143 24.97 -14.99 10.32
N LEU A 144 24.32 -14.31 9.36
CA LEU A 144 24.57 -14.53 7.94
C LEU A 144 25.72 -13.65 7.43
N ARG A 145 26.64 -14.23 6.66
CA ARG A 145 27.78 -13.52 6.07
C ARG A 145 27.37 -12.61 4.90
N ASN A 146 26.36 -13.02 4.16
CA ASN A 146 25.90 -12.34 2.95
C ASN A 146 24.52 -11.70 3.19
N LYS A 147 24.26 -10.60 2.49
CA LYS A 147 22.92 -10.04 2.41
C LYS A 147 21.97 -11.01 1.72
N ILE A 148 20.73 -11.05 2.19
CA ILE A 148 19.65 -11.77 1.50
C ILE A 148 18.79 -10.79 0.70
N HIS A 149 18.22 -11.27 -0.39
CA HIS A 149 17.42 -10.45 -1.31
C HIS A 149 16.02 -11.07 -1.43
N PRO A 150 15.17 -10.91 -0.40
CA PRO A 150 13.88 -11.59 -0.35
C PRO A 150 12.95 -11.11 -1.48
N TYR A 151 12.21 -12.05 -2.04
CA TYR A 151 11.14 -11.73 -2.99
C TYR A 151 9.95 -11.09 -2.26
N TYR A 152 9.04 -10.44 -2.99
CA TYR A 152 7.84 -9.86 -2.38
C TYR A 152 7.00 -10.94 -1.65
N GLY A 153 6.52 -10.61 -0.45
CA GLY A 153 5.71 -11.50 0.38
C GLY A 153 6.48 -12.55 1.18
N VAL A 154 7.81 -12.59 1.06
CA VAL A 154 8.65 -13.51 1.85
C VAL A 154 8.89 -12.93 3.24
N TYR A 155 8.58 -13.71 4.27
CA TYR A 155 8.92 -13.37 5.65
C TYR A 155 10.44 -13.47 5.88
N PHE A 156 10.98 -12.52 6.62
CA PHE A 156 12.34 -12.58 7.15
C PHE A 156 12.41 -11.87 8.50
N PRO A 157 13.25 -12.35 9.44
CA PRO A 157 13.42 -11.71 10.74
C PRO A 157 14.13 -10.37 10.57
N THR A 158 13.60 -9.33 11.22
CA THR A 158 14.14 -7.95 11.19
C THR A 158 14.69 -7.49 12.54
N ARG A 159 14.55 -8.33 13.58
CA ARG A 159 15.03 -8.11 14.94
C ARG A 159 15.47 -9.43 15.54
#